data_AF-A0A1D8PJN7-F1
#
_entry.id   AF-A0A1D8PJN7-F1
#
_cell.length_a   1.000
_cell.length_b   1.000
_cell.length_c   1.000
_cell.angle_alpha   90.00
_cell.angle_beta   90.00
_cell.angle_gamma   90.00
#
_symmetry.space_group_name_H-M   'P 1'
#
loop_
_entity.id
_entity.type
_entity.pdbx_description
1 polymer ?
#
loop_
_entity_poly.entity_id
_entity_poly.type
_entity_poly.pdbx_seq_one_letter_code
_entity_poly.pdbx_strand_id
1 'polypeptide(L)' 'MLCSNAKFILYDALKSPKLKNMPIKLTTIDIMDPKNQEAFDKYCYDVPVLHVDRPNQAKPVKFMHYFYEDKLLEEFTK' A
#
# COMPACT_ATOMS: atom_id res chain seq x y z
N MET A 1 -3.73 5.50 -14.78
CA MET A 1 -3.72 6.78 -14.03
C MET A 1 -3.77 6.56 -12.52
N LEU A 2 -4.71 5.75 -12.01
CA LEU A 2 -4.87 5.51 -10.56
C LEU A 2 -3.61 4.95 -9.88
N CYS A 3 -2.97 3.91 -10.43
CA CYS A 3 -1.76 3.33 -9.83
C CYS A 3 -0.60 4.33 -9.73
N SER A 4 -0.41 5.20 -10.72
CA SER A 4 0.64 6.23 -10.69
C SER A 4 0.37 7.27 -9.59
N ASN A 5 -0.87 7.71 -9.44
CA ASN A 5 -1.27 8.66 -8.39
C ASN A 5 -1.11 8.03 -6.99
N ALA A 6 -1.61 6.81 -6.81
CA ALA A 6 -1.47 6.07 -5.56
C ALA A 6 0.01 5.83 -5.20
N LYS A 7 0.83 5.48 -6.19
CA LYS A 7 2.28 5.34 -6.03
C LYS A 7 2.89 6.66 -5.54
N PHE A 8 2.60 7.78 -6.22
CA PHE A 8 3.11 9.09 -5.82
C PHE A 8 2.75 9.43 -4.36
N ILE A 9 1.47 9.31 -4.00
CA ILE A 9 0.97 9.61 -2.64
C ILE A 9 1.63 8.70 -1.59
N LEU A 10 1.77 7.41 -1.89
CA LEU A 10 2.44 6.46 -1.00
C LEU A 10 3.91 6.85 -0.77
N TYR A 11 4.66 7.15 -1.83
CA TYR A 11 6.07 7.55 -1.68
C TYR A 11 6.21 8.88 -0.95
N ASP A 12 5.26 9.79 -1.09
CA ASP A 12 5.25 11.05 -0.36
C ASP A 12 4.99 10.84 1.13
N ALA A 13 3.97 10.05 1.48
CA ALA A 13 3.69 9.65 2.85
C ALA A 13 4.92 8.98 3.51
N LEU A 14 5.60 8.08 2.80
CA LEU A 14 6.80 7.39 3.31
C LEU A 14 8.01 8.31 3.54
N LYS A 15 8.06 9.50 2.90
CA LYS A 15 9.10 10.51 3.16
C LYS A 15 8.81 11.35 4.39
N SER A 16 7.65 11.22 5.01
CA SER A 16 7.27 12.01 6.18
C SER A 16 8.29 11.84 7.31
N PRO A 17 8.73 12.94 7.96
CA PRO A 17 9.62 12.89 9.11
C PRO A 17 9.11 11.99 10.25
N LYS A 18 7.77 11.82 10.35
CA LYS A 18 7.13 10.94 11.35
C LYS A 18 7.50 9.47 11.20
N LEU A 19 7.88 9.04 9.99
CA LEU A 19 8.20 7.64 9.67
C LEU A 19 9.70 7.37 9.58
N LYS A 20 10.55 8.39 9.75
CA LYS A 20 12.01 8.30 9.53
C LYS A 20 12.69 7.16 10.32
N ASN A 21 12.17 6.84 11.50
CA ASN A 21 12.73 5.80 12.38
C ASN A 21 11.91 4.51 12.39
N MET A 22 10.88 4.40 11.55
CA MET A 22 10.04 3.21 11.48
C MET A 22 10.59 2.22 10.43
N PRO A 23 10.80 0.94 10.78
CA PRO A 23 11.27 -0.06 9.83
C PRO A 23 10.13 -0.48 8.90
N ILE A 24 9.88 0.31 7.86
CA ILE A 24 8.84 0.02 6.85
C ILE A 24 9.47 -0.69 5.65
N LYS A 25 9.00 -1.90 5.35
CA LYS A 25 9.37 -2.65 4.14
C LYS A 25 8.26 -2.53 3.09
N LEU A 26 8.52 -1.77 2.03
CA LEU A 26 7.62 -1.67 0.88
C LEU A 26 7.89 -2.80 -0.11
N THR A 27 6.87 -3.60 -0.42
CA THR A 27 6.91 -4.59 -1.51
C THR A 27 5.89 -4.19 -2.56
N THR A 28 6.32 -4.14 -3.83
CA THR A 28 5.41 -3.86 -4.97
C THR A 28 5.15 -5.16 -5.71
N ILE A 29 3.87 -5.45 -5.97
CA ILE A 29 3.43 -6.61 -6.73
C ILE A 29 2.83 -6.10 -8.03
N ASP A 30 3.36 -6.55 -9.17
CA ASP A 30 2.72 -6.36 -10.46
C ASP A 30 1.73 -7.51 -10.69
N ILE A 31 0.44 -7.20 -10.65
CA ILE A 31 -0.59 -8.21 -10.85
C ILE A 31 -0.64 -8.73 -12.30
N MET A 32 0.00 -8.05 -13.24
CA MET A 32 0.06 -8.49 -14.64
C MET A 32 1.21 -9.49 -14.88
N ASP A 33 2.10 -9.70 -13.91
CA ASP A 33 3.09 -10.77 -13.97
C ASP A 33 2.37 -12.12 -13.77
N PRO A 34 2.50 -13.09 -14.71
CA PRO A 34 1.88 -14.42 -14.58
C PRO A 34 2.18 -15.16 -13.28
N LYS A 35 3.28 -14.83 -12.60
CA LYS A 35 3.63 -15.40 -11.28
C LYS A 35 2.70 -14.93 -10.16
N ASN A 36 1.98 -13.83 -10.36
CA ASN A 36 1.09 -13.19 -9.40
C ASN A 36 -0.39 -13.42 -9.74
N GLN A 37 -0.72 -14.54 -10.40
CA GLN A 37 -2.10 -14.86 -10.80
C GLN A 37 -3.10 -14.74 -9.65
N GLU A 38 -2.74 -15.17 -8.43
CA GLU A 38 -3.61 -15.03 -7.25
C GLU A 38 -3.93 -13.55 -6.94
N ALA A 39 -2.95 -12.65 -7.08
CA ALA A 39 -3.16 -11.23 -6.89
C ALA A 39 -3.99 -10.61 -8.02
N PHE A 40 -3.81 -11.09 -9.26
CA PHE A 40 -4.65 -10.71 -10.39
C PHE A 40 -6.11 -11.10 -10.14
N ASP A 41 -6.37 -12.38 -9.84
CA ASP A 41 -7.72 -12.91 -9.62
C ASP A 41 -8.45 -12.16 -8.49
N LYS A 42 -7.69 -11.67 -7.51
CA LYS A 42 -8.22 -10.97 -6.34
C LYS A 42 -8.44 -9.47 -6.54
N TYR A 43 -7.61 -8.80 -7.36
CA TYR A 43 -7.53 -7.34 -7.38
C TYR A 43 -7.61 -6.72 -8.77
N CYS A 44 -7.80 -7.49 -9.84
CA CYS A 44 -7.83 -6.98 -11.21
C CYS A 44 -8.82 -5.82 -11.42
N TYR A 45 -9.90 -5.74 -10.64
CA TYR A 45 -10.88 -4.65 -10.66
C TYR A 45 -10.68 -3.56 -9.60
N ASP A 46 -9.85 -3.80 -8.58
CA ASP A 46 -9.68 -2.92 -7.41
C ASP A 46 -8.32 -2.18 -7.39
N VAL A 47 -7.45 -2.42 -8.38
CA VAL A 47 -6.15 -1.75 -8.45
C VAL A 47 -6.29 -0.21 -8.52
N PRO A 48 -5.46 0.55 -7.79
CA PRO A 48 -4.38 0.12 -6.90
C PRO A 48 -4.87 -0.33 -5.51
N VAL A 49 -4.19 -1.33 -4.95
CA VAL A 49 -4.42 -1.83 -3.59
C VAL A 49 -3.13 -1.76 -2.78
N LEU A 50 -3.20 -1.25 -1.55
CA LEU A 50 -2.12 -1.28 -0.57
C LEU A 50 -2.55 -2.13 0.62
N HIS A 51 -1.72 -3.08 0.99
CA HIS A 51 -1.82 -3.80 2.26
C HIS A 51 -0.83 -3.21 3.26
N VAL A 52 -1.30 -3.02 4.50
CA VAL A 52 -0.47 -2.66 5.65
C VAL A 52 -0.52 -3.81 6.65
N ASP A 53 0.60 -4.51 6.76
CA ASP A 53 0.80 -5.64 7.66
C ASP A 53 1.60 -5.22 8.90
N ARG A 54 1.18 -5.66 10.09
CA ARG A 54 1.91 -5.48 11.36
C ARG A 54 2.04 -6.80 12.12
N PRO A 55 3.09 -6.99 12.95
CA PRO A 55 3.31 -8.24 13.69
C PRO A 55 2.12 -8.70 14.56
N ASN A 56 1.34 -7.76 15.10
CA ASN A 56 0.24 -8.04 16.04
C ASN A 56 -1.15 -7.92 15.38
N GLN A 57 -1.25 -8.06 14.06
CA GLN A 57 -2.49 -7.83 13.33
C GLN A 57 -3.01 -9.12 12.67
N ALA A 58 -4.26 -9.50 12.99
CA ALA A 58 -4.87 -10.71 12.43
C ALA A 58 -5.22 -10.61 10.94
N LYS A 59 -5.52 -9.40 10.44
CA LYS A 59 -5.85 -9.13 9.03
C LYS A 59 -5.26 -7.78 8.59
N PRO A 60 -4.56 -7.69 7.45
CA PRO A 60 -3.99 -6.42 7.00
C PRO A 60 -5.03 -5.32 6.84
N VAL A 61 -4.63 -4.07 7.09
CA VAL A 61 -5.43 -2.92 6.67
C VAL A 61 -5.26 -2.77 5.16
N LYS A 62 -6.37 -2.55 4.44
CA LYS A 62 -6.36 -2.40 2.98
C LYS A 62 -6.82 -1.01 2.59
N PHE A 63 -6.06 -0.38 1.72
CA PHE A 63 -6.48 0.83 0.98
C PHE A 63 -6.68 0.44 -0.48
N MET A 64 -7.79 0.87 -1.08
CA MET A 64 -8.17 0.52 -2.45
C MET A 64 -8.55 1.78 -3.22
N HIS A 65 -8.30 1.79 -4.53
CA HIS A 65 -8.61 2.86 -5.49
C HIS A 65 -7.86 4.19 -5.27
N TYR A 66 -8.11 4.86 -4.14
CA TYR A 66 -7.57 6.19 -3.83
C TYR A 66 -6.82 6.16 -2.51
N PHE A 67 -5.60 6.69 -2.53
CA PHE A 67 -4.81 6.87 -1.32
C PHE A 67 -4.88 8.34 -0.90
N TYR A 68 -4.92 8.57 0.41
CA TYR A 68 -4.84 9.89 1.00
C TYR A 68 -3.66 9.90 1.96
N GLU A 69 -2.78 10.89 1.82
CA GLU A 69 -1.53 10.94 2.57
C GLU A 69 -1.75 10.96 4.08
N ASP A 70 -2.73 11.75 4.56
CA ASP A 70 -3.11 11.82 5.97
C ASP A 70 -3.55 10.46 6.53
N LYS A 71 -4.35 9.71 5.77
CA LYS A 71 -4.81 8.36 6.14
C LYS A 71 -3.69 7.34 6.15
N LEU A 72 -2.78 7.43 5.19
CA LEU A 72 -1.60 6.58 5.17
C LEU A 72 -0.69 6.87 6.36
N LEU A 73 -0.43 8.14 6.67
CA LEU A 73 0.39 8.53 7.81
C LEU A 73 -0.23 8.14 9.15
N GLU A 74 -1.54 8.32 9.30
CA GLU A 74 -2.30 7.87 10.48
C GLU A 74 -2.15 6.36 10.67
N GLU A 75 -2.24 5.59 9.59
CA GLU A 75 -2.07 4.15 9.66
C GLU A 75 -0.61 3.79 9.96
N PHE A 76 0.37 4.28 9.21
CA PHE A 76 1.78 3.92 9.40
C PHE A 76 2.35 4.28 10.78
N THR A 77 1.73 5.20 11.51
CA THR A 77 2.16 5.61 12.87
C THR A 77 1.48 4.84 14.01
N LYS A 78 0.59 3.89 13.71
CA LYS A 78 0.04 2.92 14.69
C LYS A 78 0.99 1.75 14.90
#